data_AF-A0A7S2HJ14-F1
#
_entry.id   AF-A0A7S2HJ14-F1
#
_cell.length_a   1.000
_cell.length_b   1.000
_cell.length_c   1.000
_cell.angle_alpha   90.00
_cell.angle_beta   90.00
_cell.angle_gamma   90.00
#
_symmetry.space_group_name_H-M   'P 1'
#
loop_
_entity.id
_entity.type
_entity.pdbx_description
1 polymer ?
#
loop_
_entity_poly.entity_id
_entity_poly.type
_entity_poly.pdbx_seq_one_letter_code
_entity_poly.pdbx_strand_id
1 'polypeptide(L)'
;FPSGDAGCDMATCEIRACRERDMPPALLARDREQYNFDIDGWVSKDMPSDFTEYFDLRVADVRNTGYNGQRVWRFIHTNICFQKGLKGAESGWKRDFNRLISGMHAAVDCEILADIGLNDEGRREYRRRLRDEPGAIVNLYFAYMLTLCAIRDCQDLFENCGYLGDASIQPLMRELCSEDLLSSEPIQNAAANLRAHAASREAAAWKFRLRTRHLKLIMGCVECNVCKVHGTVMVIGLASTLQVILGFDGARDVTRPAEAQPNPLQLDRVQIGSLVATAAKFARACATVERFRVLDGEDMSEDYVGA
;
A
#
# COMPACT_ATOMS: atom_id res chain seq x y z
N PHE A 1 -7.15 -22.83 -5.24
CA PHE A 1 -8.30 -21.90 -5.21
C PHE A 1 -8.55 -21.37 -6.62
N PRO A 2 -9.38 -22.01 -7.47
CA PRO A 2 -9.92 -21.37 -8.67
C PRO A 2 -11.32 -20.80 -8.39
N SER A 3 -11.62 -19.62 -8.95
CA SER A 3 -12.96 -19.02 -9.11
C SER A 3 -13.79 -19.84 -10.09
N GLY A 4 -15.12 -19.73 -10.06
CA GLY A 4 -16.02 -20.45 -10.99
C GLY A 4 -15.78 -20.10 -12.47
N ASP A 5 -16.45 -20.84 -13.35
CA ASP A 5 -16.22 -20.99 -14.81
C ASP A 5 -16.15 -19.73 -15.70
N ALA A 6 -16.27 -18.52 -15.15
CA ALA A 6 -16.03 -17.28 -15.89
C ALA A 6 -14.58 -16.81 -15.64
N GLY A 7 -13.66 -17.16 -16.54
CA GLY A 7 -12.29 -16.64 -16.52
C GLY A 7 -12.23 -15.11 -16.62
N CYS A 8 -11.09 -14.53 -16.23
CA CYS A 8 -10.79 -13.11 -16.49
C CYS A 8 -10.95 -12.84 -17.99
N ASP A 9 -11.55 -11.72 -18.37
CA ASP A 9 -11.49 -11.27 -19.76
C ASP A 9 -10.04 -10.94 -20.10
N MET A 10 -9.41 -11.82 -20.88
CA MET A 10 -7.99 -11.72 -21.22
C MET A 10 -7.66 -10.38 -21.89
N ALA A 11 -8.61 -9.75 -22.61
CA ALA A 11 -8.36 -8.48 -23.29
C ALA A 11 -8.17 -7.31 -22.32
N THR A 12 -8.90 -7.28 -21.21
CA THR A 12 -8.80 -6.20 -20.21
C THR A 12 -7.77 -6.50 -19.13
N CYS A 13 -7.49 -7.79 -18.88
CA CYS A 13 -6.55 -8.27 -17.88
C CYS A 13 -5.09 -8.36 -18.38
N GLU A 14 -4.81 -8.24 -19.69
CA GLU A 14 -3.46 -8.34 -20.26
C GLU A 14 -2.56 -7.15 -19.85
N ILE A 15 -1.35 -7.48 -19.42
CA ILE A 15 -0.22 -6.56 -19.28
C ILE A 15 1.00 -7.24 -19.89
N ARG A 16 1.91 -6.44 -20.45
CA ARG A 16 3.14 -6.94 -21.06
C ARG A 16 4.33 -6.55 -20.21
N ALA A 17 5.20 -7.52 -19.95
CA ALA A 17 6.49 -7.24 -19.36
C ALA A 17 7.32 -6.37 -20.32
N CYS A 18 8.11 -5.47 -19.74
CA CYS A 18 9.12 -4.71 -20.45
C CYS A 18 10.13 -5.67 -21.06
N ARG A 19 10.55 -5.39 -22.31
CA ARG A 19 11.64 -6.14 -22.92
C ARG A 19 12.93 -5.75 -22.22
N GLU A 20 13.84 -6.70 -22.03
CA GLU A 20 15.11 -6.46 -21.35
C GLU A 20 15.90 -5.28 -21.96
N ARG A 21 15.89 -5.15 -23.28
CA ARG A 21 16.55 -4.04 -24.00
C ARG A 21 15.99 -2.65 -23.70
N ASP A 22 14.76 -2.58 -23.20
CA ASP A 22 14.07 -1.33 -22.87
C ASP A 22 14.28 -0.97 -21.38
N MET A 23 14.94 -1.83 -20.60
CA MET A 23 15.21 -1.62 -19.17
C MET A 23 16.52 -0.85 -18.95
N PRO A 24 16.61 -0.01 -17.90
CA PRO A 24 17.86 0.66 -17.54
C PRO A 24 18.98 -0.37 -17.25
N PRO A 25 20.15 -0.30 -17.92
CA PRO A 25 21.22 -1.29 -17.74
C PRO A 25 21.70 -1.41 -16.28
N ALA A 26 21.78 -0.29 -15.56
CA ALA A 26 22.15 -0.27 -14.14
C ALA A 26 21.15 -1.04 -13.25
N LEU A 27 19.87 -1.03 -13.61
CA LEU A 27 18.84 -1.78 -12.89
C LEU A 27 19.03 -3.28 -13.09
N LEU A 28 19.25 -3.71 -14.33
CA LEU A 28 19.50 -5.12 -14.66
C LEU A 28 20.80 -5.64 -14.02
N ALA A 29 21.88 -4.86 -14.08
CA ALA A 29 23.16 -5.23 -13.49
C ALA A 29 23.04 -5.45 -11.98
N ARG A 30 22.40 -4.51 -11.26
CA ARG A 30 22.18 -4.66 -9.82
C ARG A 30 21.33 -5.89 -9.51
N ASP A 31 20.22 -6.09 -10.22
CA ASP A 31 19.29 -7.17 -9.92
C ASP A 31 19.95 -8.54 -10.20
N ARG A 32 20.85 -8.66 -11.19
CA ARG A 32 21.67 -9.86 -11.45
C ARG A 32 22.69 -10.15 -10.34
N GLU A 33 23.25 -9.11 -9.74
CA GLU A 33 24.22 -9.23 -8.64
C GLU A 33 23.54 -9.37 -7.27
N GLN A 34 22.21 -9.30 -7.21
CA GLN A 34 21.47 -9.31 -5.96
C GLN A 34 21.19 -10.74 -5.48
N TYR A 35 22.07 -11.26 -4.63
CA TYR A 35 21.89 -12.56 -3.95
C TYR A 35 21.54 -12.43 -2.47
N ASN A 36 21.64 -11.22 -1.89
CA ASN A 36 21.28 -10.98 -0.49
C ASN A 36 19.75 -10.97 -0.33
N PHE A 37 19.24 -11.85 0.54
CA PHE A 37 17.83 -11.88 0.91
C PHE A 37 17.69 -11.98 2.42
N ASP A 38 16.58 -11.44 2.90
CA ASP A 38 16.16 -11.55 4.28
C ASP A 38 14.92 -12.42 4.35
N ILE A 39 15.08 -13.59 4.99
CA ILE A 39 13.99 -14.55 5.18
C ILE A 39 12.91 -13.96 6.10
N ASP A 40 13.32 -13.10 7.04
CA ASP A 40 12.44 -12.52 8.04
C ASP A 40 12.08 -11.05 7.69
N GLY A 41 12.02 -10.67 6.42
CA GLY A 41 11.55 -9.33 6.02
C GLY A 41 10.05 -9.07 6.28
N TRP A 42 9.57 -7.82 6.24
CA TRP A 42 8.14 -7.49 6.37
C TRP A 42 7.27 -8.02 5.24
N VAL A 43 7.86 -8.30 4.10
CA VAL A 43 7.21 -8.88 2.93
C VAL A 43 8.14 -9.93 2.34
N SER A 44 7.56 -11.02 1.81
CA SER A 44 8.33 -12.00 1.06
C SER A 44 8.83 -11.36 -0.24
N LYS A 45 10.14 -11.25 -0.38
CA LYS A 45 10.79 -10.74 -1.58
C LYS A 45 11.01 -11.88 -2.57
N ASP A 46 10.50 -11.71 -3.79
CA ASP A 46 10.84 -12.59 -4.89
C ASP A 46 12.20 -12.13 -5.42
N MET A 47 13.23 -12.97 -5.24
CA MET A 47 14.58 -12.62 -5.69
C MET A 47 14.66 -12.63 -7.21
N PRO A 48 15.44 -11.69 -7.81
CA PRO A 48 15.67 -11.70 -9.24
C PRO A 48 16.21 -13.06 -9.72
N SER A 49 15.68 -13.53 -10.84
CA SER A 49 16.05 -14.79 -11.49
C SER A 49 15.87 -14.68 -13.01
N ASP A 50 16.21 -15.73 -13.75
CA ASP A 50 16.01 -15.79 -15.20
C ASP A 50 14.54 -15.62 -15.63
N PHE A 51 13.59 -15.79 -14.71
CA PHE A 51 12.15 -15.62 -14.94
C PHE A 51 11.61 -14.28 -14.41
N THR A 52 12.48 -13.36 -13.97
CA THR A 52 12.04 -12.06 -13.47
C THR A 52 11.53 -11.18 -14.60
N GLU A 53 10.25 -10.82 -14.49
CA GLU A 53 9.59 -9.88 -15.38
C GLU A 53 9.56 -8.49 -14.76
N TYR A 54 9.82 -7.47 -15.59
CA TYR A 54 9.70 -6.07 -15.20
C TYR A 54 8.46 -5.47 -15.82
N PHE A 55 7.73 -4.65 -15.07
CA PHE A 55 6.52 -3.98 -15.54
C PHE A 55 6.65 -2.47 -15.36
N ASP A 56 6.33 -1.72 -16.41
CA ASP A 56 6.18 -0.27 -16.34
C ASP A 56 4.76 0.07 -15.88
N LEU A 57 4.63 0.56 -14.66
CA LEU A 57 3.34 0.92 -14.06
C LEU A 57 2.64 2.09 -14.75
N ARG A 58 3.31 2.81 -15.66
CA ARG A 58 2.73 3.87 -16.49
C ARG A 58 2.10 3.35 -17.78
N VAL A 59 2.41 2.11 -18.14
CA VAL A 59 1.88 1.43 -19.34
C VAL A 59 0.87 0.37 -18.91
N ALA A 60 1.21 -0.37 -17.85
CA ALA A 60 0.27 -1.19 -17.11
C ALA A 60 -0.58 -0.28 -16.20
N ASP A 61 -1.38 0.59 -16.79
CA ASP A 61 -2.27 1.48 -16.04
C ASP A 61 -3.40 0.69 -15.38
N VAL A 62 -3.80 1.16 -14.19
CA VAL A 62 -4.95 0.60 -13.48
C VAL A 62 -6.23 0.95 -14.23
N ARG A 63 -7.15 0.00 -14.30
CA ARG A 63 -8.44 0.12 -14.99
C ARG A 63 -9.44 -0.88 -14.41
N ASN A 64 -10.72 -0.69 -14.71
CA ASN A 64 -11.74 -1.67 -14.41
C ASN A 64 -11.62 -2.85 -15.39
N THR A 65 -11.05 -3.95 -14.91
CA THR A 65 -10.86 -5.17 -15.71
C THR A 65 -12.06 -6.11 -15.69
N GLY A 66 -13.14 -5.74 -14.99
CA GLY A 66 -14.27 -6.64 -14.73
C GLY A 66 -13.92 -7.84 -13.83
N TYR A 67 -12.69 -7.93 -13.30
CA TYR A 67 -12.27 -9.03 -12.45
C TYR A 67 -13.03 -9.06 -11.13
N ASN A 68 -13.68 -10.19 -10.84
CA ASN A 68 -14.35 -10.42 -9.56
C ASN A 68 -13.37 -10.93 -8.49
N GLY A 69 -12.74 -9.99 -7.79
CA GLY A 69 -11.82 -10.28 -6.68
C GLY A 69 -12.49 -10.64 -5.34
N GLN A 70 -13.82 -10.79 -5.26
CA GLN A 70 -14.54 -10.90 -3.98
C GLN A 70 -14.06 -12.08 -3.12
N ARG A 71 -13.70 -13.21 -3.73
CA ARG A 71 -13.17 -14.38 -3.01
C ARG A 71 -11.82 -14.10 -2.35
N VAL A 72 -10.94 -13.39 -3.06
CA VAL A 72 -9.62 -12.97 -2.55
C VAL A 72 -9.81 -12.00 -1.38
N TRP A 73 -10.63 -10.97 -1.56
CA TRP A 73 -10.91 -9.99 -0.51
C TRP A 73 -11.60 -10.61 0.71
N ARG A 74 -12.55 -11.54 0.52
CA ARG A 74 -13.15 -12.30 1.62
C ARG A 74 -12.09 -13.07 2.39
N PHE A 75 -11.18 -13.75 1.69
CA PHE A 75 -10.09 -14.46 2.36
C PHE A 75 -9.18 -13.51 3.14
N ILE A 76 -8.79 -12.36 2.55
CA ILE A 76 -7.98 -11.33 3.20
C ILE A 76 -8.67 -10.85 4.49
N HIS A 77 -9.91 -10.37 4.38
CA HIS A 77 -10.64 -9.80 5.51
C HIS A 77 -11.02 -10.82 6.57
N THR A 78 -11.20 -12.09 6.24
CA THR A 78 -11.57 -13.12 7.23
C THR A 78 -10.36 -13.84 7.85
N ASN A 79 -9.31 -14.13 7.07
CA ASN A 79 -8.22 -15.01 7.48
C ASN A 79 -6.88 -14.29 7.71
N ILE A 80 -6.63 -13.17 7.01
CA ILE A 80 -5.40 -12.40 7.16
C ILE A 80 -5.62 -11.28 8.20
N CYS A 81 -6.70 -10.52 8.07
CA CYS A 81 -7.12 -9.54 9.07
C CYS A 81 -7.48 -10.21 10.41
N PHE A 82 -7.29 -9.49 11.51
CA PHE A 82 -7.58 -9.98 12.86
C PHE A 82 -9.09 -9.99 13.12
N GLN A 83 -9.63 -11.12 13.58
CA GLN A 83 -11.07 -11.26 13.87
C GLN A 83 -11.41 -11.24 15.37
N LYS A 84 -10.50 -11.76 16.20
CA LYS A 84 -10.76 -12.05 17.62
C LYS A 84 -10.21 -10.97 18.54
N GLY A 85 -11.04 -10.57 19.50
CA GLY A 85 -10.71 -9.53 20.47
C GLY A 85 -10.41 -8.24 19.75
N LEU A 86 -11.43 -7.59 19.18
CA LEU A 86 -11.32 -6.27 18.55
C LEU A 86 -11.98 -5.17 19.37
N LYS A 87 -12.84 -5.53 20.33
CA LYS A 87 -13.63 -4.58 21.12
C LYS A 87 -12.84 -3.96 22.28
N GLY A 88 -11.83 -4.66 22.81
CA GLY A 88 -11.01 -4.16 23.92
C GLY A 88 -10.04 -3.05 23.50
N ALA A 89 -9.67 -2.18 24.43
CA ALA A 89 -8.74 -1.07 24.19
C ALA A 89 -7.35 -1.57 23.78
N GLU A 90 -6.92 -2.69 24.38
CA GLU A 90 -5.64 -3.39 24.13
C GLU A 90 -5.51 -3.94 22.70
N SER A 91 -6.61 -3.95 21.96
CA SER A 91 -6.68 -4.46 20.60
C SER A 91 -6.57 -3.37 19.52
N GLY A 92 -6.14 -2.16 19.90
CA GLY A 92 -5.89 -1.02 19.00
C GLY A 92 -5.01 -1.39 17.81
N TRP A 93 -3.89 -2.08 18.05
CA TRP A 93 -2.96 -2.49 16.98
C TRP A 93 -3.64 -3.41 15.95
N LYS A 94 -4.47 -4.36 16.39
CA LYS A 94 -5.24 -5.21 15.45
C LYS A 94 -6.18 -4.39 14.58
N ARG A 95 -6.85 -3.39 15.17
CA ARG A 95 -7.75 -2.50 14.44
C ARG A 95 -6.96 -1.68 13.43
N ASP A 96 -5.80 -1.13 13.79
CA ASP A 96 -4.97 -0.37 12.86
C ASP A 96 -4.54 -1.20 11.64
N PHE A 97 -4.13 -2.45 11.85
CA PHE A 97 -3.83 -3.35 10.73
C PHE A 97 -5.06 -3.57 9.84
N ASN A 98 -6.21 -3.89 10.42
CA ASN A 98 -7.44 -4.09 9.64
C ASN A 98 -7.85 -2.82 8.89
N ARG A 99 -7.69 -1.63 9.49
CA ARG A 99 -7.96 -0.34 8.86
C ARG A 99 -7.01 -0.09 7.69
N LEU A 100 -5.72 -0.41 7.84
CA LEU A 100 -4.75 -0.31 6.74
C LEU A 100 -5.15 -1.18 5.53
N ILE A 101 -5.55 -2.43 5.79
CA ILE A 101 -6.01 -3.34 4.71
C ILE A 101 -7.34 -2.89 4.11
N SER A 102 -8.26 -2.39 4.93
CA SER A 102 -9.52 -1.80 4.45
C SER A 102 -9.27 -0.56 3.58
N GLY A 103 -8.32 0.29 3.94
CA GLY A 103 -7.91 1.44 3.13
C GLY A 103 -7.30 1.04 1.79
N MET A 104 -6.51 -0.04 1.76
CA MET A 104 -6.04 -0.63 0.50
C MET A 104 -7.20 -1.09 -0.39
N HIS A 105 -8.19 -1.77 0.19
CA HIS A 105 -9.37 -2.22 -0.55
C HIS A 105 -10.16 -1.03 -1.12
N ALA A 106 -10.40 -0.01 -0.31
CA ALA A 106 -11.06 1.23 -0.73
C ALA A 106 -10.29 1.95 -1.86
N ALA A 107 -8.96 1.95 -1.82
CA ALA A 107 -8.15 2.52 -2.90
C ALA A 107 -8.34 1.77 -4.23
N VAL A 108 -8.41 0.43 -4.19
CA VAL A 108 -8.71 -0.39 -5.39
C VAL A 108 -10.12 -0.09 -5.91
N ASP A 109 -11.11 0.05 -5.03
CA ASP A 109 -12.46 0.45 -5.44
C ASP A 109 -12.48 1.85 -6.08
N CYS A 110 -11.68 2.80 -5.57
CA CYS A 110 -11.53 4.12 -6.18
C CYS A 110 -10.89 4.05 -7.58
N GLU A 111 -9.93 3.15 -7.80
CA GLU A 111 -9.32 2.95 -9.12
C GLU A 111 -10.33 2.41 -10.14
N ILE A 112 -11.21 1.49 -9.72
CA ILE A 112 -12.33 1.00 -10.55
C ILE A 112 -13.31 2.13 -10.85
N LEU A 113 -13.68 2.92 -9.84
CA LEU A 113 -14.62 4.04 -9.99
C LEU A 113 -14.09 5.15 -10.90
N ALA A 114 -12.78 5.40 -10.87
CA ALA A 114 -12.14 6.36 -11.76
C ALA A 114 -12.30 5.97 -13.24
N ASP A 115 -12.30 4.67 -13.54
CA ASP A 115 -12.49 4.13 -14.89
C ASP A 115 -13.97 4.09 -15.30
N ILE A 116 -14.89 3.77 -14.37
CA ILE A 116 -16.35 3.85 -14.62
C ILE A 116 -16.78 5.28 -14.92
N GLY A 117 -16.17 6.27 -14.26
CA GLY A 117 -16.40 7.70 -14.49
C GLY A 117 -17.60 8.28 -13.75
N LEU A 118 -17.74 9.61 -13.84
CA LEU A 118 -18.76 10.41 -13.14
C LEU A 118 -20.10 10.37 -13.88
N ASN A 119 -20.82 9.26 -13.75
CA ASN A 119 -22.15 9.03 -14.33
C ASN A 119 -23.05 8.28 -13.33
N ASP A 120 -24.27 7.94 -13.73
CA ASP A 120 -25.23 7.27 -12.85
C ASP A 120 -24.75 5.88 -12.38
N GLU A 121 -23.99 5.16 -13.21
CA GLU A 121 -23.40 3.88 -12.82
C GLU A 121 -22.27 4.08 -11.81
N GLY A 122 -21.34 4.99 -12.08
CA GLY A 122 -20.26 5.34 -11.15
C GLY A 122 -20.81 5.82 -9.80
N ARG A 123 -21.87 6.64 -9.80
CA ARG A 123 -22.55 7.06 -8.56
C ARG A 123 -23.10 5.87 -7.77
N ARG A 124 -23.80 4.94 -8.43
CA ARG A 124 -24.34 3.74 -7.77
C ARG A 124 -23.21 2.88 -7.17
N GLU A 125 -22.14 2.68 -7.93
CA GLU A 125 -20.98 1.89 -7.47
C GLU A 125 -20.21 2.61 -6.36
N TYR A 126 -20.09 3.95 -6.39
CA TYR A 126 -19.50 4.74 -5.31
C TYR A 126 -20.28 4.55 -4.01
N ARG A 127 -21.61 4.65 -4.08
CA ARG A 127 -22.48 4.41 -2.93
C ARG A 127 -22.26 3.01 -2.35
N ARG A 128 -22.32 1.99 -3.21
CA ARG A 128 -22.21 0.58 -2.83
C ARG A 128 -20.82 0.18 -2.30
N ARG A 129 -19.74 0.72 -2.85
CA ARG A 129 -18.36 0.29 -2.55
C ARG A 129 -17.67 1.12 -1.47
N LEU A 130 -18.03 2.40 -1.34
CA LEU A 130 -17.28 3.34 -0.51
C LEU A 130 -18.17 4.08 0.49
N ARG A 131 -19.20 4.78 0.02
CA ARG A 131 -20.02 5.66 0.87
C ARG A 131 -20.81 4.88 1.93
N ASP A 132 -21.51 3.85 1.48
CA ASP A 132 -22.38 3.04 2.33
C ASP A 132 -21.63 1.82 2.92
N GLU A 133 -20.34 1.65 2.58
CA GLU A 133 -19.45 0.65 3.17
C GLU A 133 -18.78 1.23 4.44
N PRO A 134 -19.10 0.73 5.64
CA PRO A 134 -18.70 1.37 6.89
C PRO A 134 -17.19 1.56 7.04
N GLY A 135 -16.77 2.82 7.14
CA GLY A 135 -15.39 3.20 7.40
C GLY A 135 -14.44 3.08 6.21
N ALA A 136 -14.90 2.70 5.00
CA ALA A 136 -14.04 2.56 3.83
C ALA A 136 -13.23 3.84 3.51
N ILE A 137 -13.92 4.98 3.43
CA ILE A 137 -13.29 6.28 3.14
C ILE A 137 -12.35 6.73 4.28
N VAL A 138 -12.75 6.58 5.54
CA VAL A 138 -11.91 6.95 6.69
C VAL A 138 -10.67 6.06 6.78
N ASN A 139 -10.79 4.78 6.42
CA ASN A 139 -9.67 3.85 6.38
C ASN A 139 -8.74 4.10 5.20
N LEU A 140 -9.26 4.57 4.06
CA LEU A 140 -8.45 5.09 2.95
C LEU A 140 -7.58 6.25 3.42
N TYR A 141 -8.17 7.26 4.07
CA TYR A 141 -7.41 8.38 4.63
C TYR A 141 -6.37 7.91 5.65
N PHE A 142 -6.74 7.00 6.55
CA PHE A 142 -5.80 6.41 7.51
C PHE A 142 -4.60 5.73 6.84
N ALA A 143 -4.84 4.89 5.83
CA ALA A 143 -3.78 4.22 5.08
C ALA A 143 -2.87 5.22 4.34
N TYR A 144 -3.45 6.29 3.79
CA TYR A 144 -2.68 7.34 3.13
C TYR A 144 -1.80 8.09 4.12
N MET A 145 -2.35 8.54 5.25
CA MET A 145 -1.62 9.26 6.30
C MET A 145 -0.43 8.46 6.83
N LEU A 146 -0.60 7.15 7.07
CA LEU A 146 0.52 6.28 7.46
C LEU A 146 1.60 6.20 6.38
N THR A 147 1.20 6.06 5.11
CA THR A 147 2.15 5.99 3.99
C THR A 147 2.92 7.29 3.82
N LEU A 148 2.25 8.44 4.01
CA LEU A 148 2.88 9.76 4.04
C LEU A 148 3.90 9.88 5.19
N CYS A 149 3.56 9.43 6.40
CA CYS A 149 4.52 9.38 7.51
C CYS A 149 5.77 8.55 7.17
N ALA A 150 5.59 7.39 6.54
CA ALA A 150 6.71 6.55 6.13
C ALA A 150 7.59 7.21 5.06
N ILE A 151 7.00 7.95 4.10
CA ILE A 151 7.75 8.73 3.11
C ILE A 151 8.58 9.82 3.78
N ARG A 152 8.00 10.55 4.74
CA ARG A 152 8.73 11.55 5.53
C ARG A 152 9.93 10.94 6.26
N ASP A 153 9.70 9.82 6.95
CA ASP A 153 10.74 9.10 7.71
C ASP A 153 11.83 8.49 6.80
N CYS A 154 11.62 8.42 5.48
CA CYS A 154 12.60 7.97 4.48
C CYS A 154 13.43 9.10 3.85
N GLN A 155 13.31 10.35 4.28
CA GLN A 155 14.01 11.49 3.67
C GLN A 155 15.53 11.26 3.54
N ASP A 156 16.20 10.85 4.62
CA ASP A 156 17.64 10.57 4.61
C ASP A 156 17.99 9.38 3.70
N LEU A 157 17.11 8.38 3.62
CA LEU A 157 17.29 7.25 2.72
C LEU A 157 17.22 7.70 1.26
N PHE A 158 16.25 8.53 0.89
CA PHE A 158 16.12 9.05 -0.47
C PHE A 158 17.32 9.94 -0.85
N GLU A 159 17.93 10.64 0.10
CA GLU A 159 19.12 11.43 -0.17
C GLU A 159 20.37 10.55 -0.40
N ASN A 160 20.47 9.39 0.26
CA ASN A 160 21.72 8.62 0.29
C ASN A 160 21.69 7.29 -0.48
N CYS A 161 20.53 6.80 -0.91
CA CYS A 161 20.45 5.49 -1.54
C CYS A 161 20.92 5.50 -3.00
N GLY A 162 21.82 4.57 -3.34
CA GLY A 162 22.42 4.46 -4.68
C GLY A 162 21.54 3.78 -5.75
N TYR A 163 20.22 3.70 -5.54
CA TYR A 163 19.32 2.91 -6.39
C TYR A 163 18.01 3.60 -6.79
N LEU A 164 17.87 4.92 -6.56
CA LEU A 164 16.73 5.71 -7.07
C LEU A 164 16.68 5.82 -8.60
N GLY A 165 17.79 5.51 -9.28
CA GLY A 165 17.89 5.55 -10.74
C GLY A 165 18.58 6.83 -11.23
N ASP A 166 17.89 7.59 -12.09
CA ASP A 166 18.41 8.80 -12.74
C ASP A 166 18.64 9.94 -11.72
N ALA A 167 19.64 10.79 -11.97
CA ALA A 167 19.96 11.96 -11.15
C ALA A 167 18.80 12.97 -11.01
N SER A 168 17.84 12.95 -11.94
CA SER A 168 16.61 13.74 -11.88
C SER A 168 15.60 13.29 -10.81
N ILE A 169 15.71 12.05 -10.30
CA ILE A 169 14.75 11.51 -9.31
C ILE A 169 15.01 12.07 -7.91
N GLN A 170 16.28 12.26 -7.52
CA GLN A 170 16.63 12.70 -6.17
C GLN A 170 16.07 14.10 -5.83
N PRO A 171 16.13 15.12 -6.71
CA PRO A 171 15.44 16.39 -6.48
C PRO A 171 13.93 16.25 -6.26
N LEU A 172 13.25 15.38 -7.03
CA LEU A 172 11.81 15.13 -6.89
C LEU A 172 11.46 14.47 -5.55
N MET A 173 12.31 13.55 -5.08
CA MET A 173 12.13 12.94 -3.75
C MET A 173 12.33 13.98 -2.63
N ARG A 174 13.29 14.90 -2.80
CA ARG A 174 13.51 15.99 -1.85
C ARG A 174 12.33 16.95 -1.81
N GLU A 175 11.78 17.30 -2.97
CA GLU A 175 10.57 18.10 -3.09
C GLU A 175 9.38 17.41 -2.40
N LEU A 176 9.13 16.14 -2.72
CA LEU A 176 8.08 15.34 -2.06
C LEU A 176 8.22 15.34 -0.54
N CYS A 177 9.42 15.13 0.00
CA CYS A 177 9.69 15.14 1.44
C CYS A 177 9.57 16.53 2.09
N SER A 178 9.55 17.61 1.29
CA SER A 178 9.45 18.99 1.79
C SER A 178 8.02 19.51 1.88
N GLU A 179 7.02 18.76 1.39
CA GLU A 179 5.61 19.15 1.43
C GLU A 179 5.09 19.32 2.88
N ASP A 180 4.46 20.47 3.15
CA ASP A 180 3.93 20.83 4.48
C ASP A 180 2.94 19.78 5.02
N LEU A 181 2.17 19.15 4.12
CA LEU A 181 1.22 18.10 4.44
C LEU A 181 1.90 16.98 5.23
N LEU A 182 3.13 16.59 4.86
CA LEU A 182 3.89 15.55 5.54
C LEU A 182 4.21 15.91 6.99
N SER A 183 4.35 17.19 7.32
CA SER A 183 4.66 17.64 8.68
C SER A 183 3.41 17.98 9.50
N SER A 184 2.21 17.90 8.92
CA SER A 184 0.97 18.24 9.61
C SER A 184 0.69 17.34 10.81
N GLU A 185 0.22 17.93 11.91
CA GLU A 185 -0.05 17.22 13.17
C GLU A 185 -1.04 16.06 13.01
N PRO A 186 -2.18 16.19 12.29
CA PRO A 186 -3.12 15.07 12.12
C PRO A 186 -2.48 13.86 11.42
N ILE A 187 -1.60 14.10 10.45
CA ILE A 187 -0.91 13.03 9.72
C ILE A 187 0.10 12.36 10.64
N GLN A 188 0.94 13.14 11.32
CA GLN A 188 1.95 12.61 12.23
C GLN A 188 1.35 11.84 13.40
N ASN A 189 0.18 12.27 13.88
CA ASN A 189 -0.58 11.57 14.92
C ASN A 189 -1.03 10.16 14.47
N ALA A 190 -1.25 9.92 13.17
CA ALA A 190 -1.60 8.58 12.68
C ALA A 190 -0.47 7.56 12.97
N ALA A 191 0.78 7.91 12.64
CA ALA A 191 1.92 7.06 12.92
C ALA A 191 2.25 6.97 14.42
N ALA A 192 2.11 8.07 15.16
CA ALA A 192 2.31 8.09 16.62
C ALA A 192 1.32 7.15 17.34
N ASN A 193 0.03 7.21 16.97
CA ASN A 193 -1.01 6.33 17.52
C ASN A 193 -0.74 4.86 17.18
N LEU A 194 -0.35 4.57 15.94
CA LEU A 194 0.01 3.21 15.52
C LEU A 194 1.19 2.67 16.35
N ARG A 195 2.24 3.47 16.56
CA ARG A 195 3.38 3.11 17.43
C ARG A 195 2.94 2.85 18.87
N ALA A 196 2.10 3.73 19.44
CA ALA A 196 1.60 3.57 20.80
C ALA A 196 0.77 2.29 20.97
N HIS A 197 -0.12 1.99 20.02
CA HIS A 197 -0.89 0.75 20.04
C HIS A 197 -0.02 -0.50 19.87
N ALA A 198 1.02 -0.45 19.02
CA ALA A 198 1.94 -1.57 18.79
C ALA A 198 2.92 -1.79 19.95
N ALA A 199 3.16 -0.77 20.78
CA ALA A 199 4.01 -0.84 21.96
C ALA A 199 3.26 -1.27 23.24
N SER A 200 1.94 -1.48 23.19
CA SER A 200 1.19 -1.93 24.37
C SER A 200 1.64 -3.33 24.80
N ARG A 201 1.53 -3.63 26.10
CA ARG A 201 1.98 -4.90 26.68
C ARG A 201 1.27 -6.12 26.08
N GLU A 202 0.04 -5.94 25.62
CA GLU A 202 -0.79 -6.96 24.99
C GLU A 202 -0.58 -7.04 23.47
N ALA A 203 0.19 -6.12 22.90
CA ALA A 203 0.48 -6.11 21.47
C ALA A 203 1.42 -7.24 21.09
N ALA A 204 1.07 -7.92 19.99
CA ALA A 204 1.92 -8.91 19.34
C ALA A 204 2.28 -8.38 17.96
N ALA A 205 2.97 -7.25 17.91
CA ALA A 205 3.20 -6.48 16.69
C ALA A 205 4.00 -7.25 15.62
N TRP A 206 4.81 -8.24 16.01
CA TRP A 206 5.41 -9.21 15.09
C TRP A 206 4.37 -9.91 14.18
N LYS A 207 3.12 -10.04 14.62
CA LYS A 207 2.05 -10.62 13.81
C LYS A 207 1.73 -9.77 12.59
N PHE A 208 1.99 -8.46 12.60
CA PHE A 208 1.82 -7.65 11.40
C PHE A 208 2.71 -8.16 10.27
N ARG A 209 3.99 -8.41 10.55
CA ARG A 209 4.96 -9.01 9.59
C ARG A 209 4.45 -10.33 9.04
N LEU A 210 3.95 -11.21 9.91
CA LEU A 210 3.37 -12.47 9.47
C LEU A 210 2.15 -12.26 8.54
N ARG A 211 1.25 -11.33 8.90
CA ARG A 211 0.05 -11.05 8.09
C ARG A 211 0.37 -10.36 6.77
N THR A 212 1.35 -9.45 6.70
CA THR A 212 1.79 -8.84 5.44
C THR A 212 2.44 -9.85 4.51
N ARG A 213 3.22 -10.82 5.04
CA ARG A 213 3.71 -11.95 4.24
C ARG A 213 2.57 -12.79 3.67
N HIS A 214 1.57 -13.13 4.47
CA HIS A 214 0.38 -13.84 3.98
C HIS A 214 -0.39 -13.02 2.94
N LEU A 215 -0.46 -11.70 3.11
CA LEU A 215 -1.06 -10.79 2.15
C LEU A 215 -0.32 -10.78 0.82
N LYS A 216 1.01 -10.86 0.82
CA LYS A 216 1.79 -11.04 -0.41
C LYS A 216 1.47 -12.39 -1.04
N LEU A 217 1.53 -13.47 -0.27
CA LEU A 217 1.31 -14.83 -0.80
C LEU A 217 -0.04 -14.96 -1.52
N ILE A 218 -1.12 -14.37 -0.97
CA ILE A 218 -2.44 -14.44 -1.61
C ILE A 218 -2.53 -13.62 -2.91
N MET A 219 -1.66 -12.64 -3.16
CA MET A 219 -1.59 -11.97 -4.47
C MET A 219 -1.24 -12.96 -5.59
N GLY A 220 -0.56 -14.07 -5.28
CA GLY A 220 -0.32 -15.16 -6.23
C GLY A 220 -1.59 -15.87 -6.71
N CYS A 221 -2.71 -15.72 -5.99
CA CYS A 221 -4.02 -16.28 -6.35
C CYS A 221 -4.92 -15.30 -7.11
N VAL A 222 -4.45 -14.09 -7.41
CA VAL A 222 -5.19 -13.13 -8.23
C VAL A 222 -5.02 -13.51 -9.70
N GLU A 223 -6.12 -13.81 -10.37
CA GLU A 223 -6.14 -14.29 -11.76
C GLU A 223 -5.94 -13.15 -12.79
N CYS A 224 -6.37 -11.93 -12.46
CA CYS A 224 -6.15 -10.75 -13.30
C CYS A 224 -4.71 -10.24 -13.16
N ASN A 225 -3.95 -10.16 -14.26
CA ASN A 225 -2.55 -9.72 -14.21
C ASN A 225 -2.40 -8.24 -13.82
N VAL A 226 -3.28 -7.35 -14.32
CA VAL A 226 -3.34 -5.93 -13.88
C VAL A 226 -3.52 -5.86 -12.35
N CYS A 227 -4.57 -6.52 -11.83
CA CYS A 227 -4.86 -6.50 -10.38
C CYS A 227 -3.74 -7.16 -9.57
N LYS A 228 -3.11 -8.21 -10.08
CA LYS A 228 -2.00 -8.91 -9.43
C LYS A 228 -0.78 -8.02 -9.29
N VAL A 229 -0.37 -7.32 -10.35
CA VAL A 229 0.79 -6.42 -10.30
C VAL A 229 0.51 -5.24 -9.36
N HIS A 230 -0.60 -4.54 -9.53
CA HIS A 230 -0.91 -3.39 -8.67
C HIS A 230 -1.20 -3.78 -7.22
N GLY A 231 -1.88 -4.91 -7.00
CA GLY A 231 -2.10 -5.47 -5.66
C GLY A 231 -0.76 -5.79 -4.99
N THR A 232 0.17 -6.44 -5.71
CA THR A 232 1.51 -6.75 -5.19
C THR A 232 2.29 -5.48 -4.85
N VAL A 233 2.27 -4.47 -5.72
CA VAL A 233 2.88 -3.14 -5.45
C VAL A 233 2.32 -2.53 -4.16
N MET A 234 0.99 -2.51 -4.00
CA MET A 234 0.37 -1.97 -2.79
C MET A 234 0.72 -2.77 -1.55
N VAL A 235 0.74 -4.11 -1.61
CA VAL A 235 1.14 -4.95 -0.47
C VAL A 235 2.58 -4.67 -0.03
N ILE A 236 3.52 -4.57 -0.98
CA ILE A 236 4.92 -4.25 -0.70
C ILE A 236 5.03 -2.82 -0.14
N GLY A 237 4.27 -1.87 -0.68
CA GLY A 237 4.21 -0.50 -0.19
C GLY A 237 3.74 -0.43 1.26
N LEU A 238 2.64 -1.11 1.61
CA LEU A 238 2.12 -1.15 2.98
C LEU A 238 3.07 -1.88 3.94
N ALA A 239 3.71 -2.96 3.50
CA ALA A 239 4.72 -3.65 4.30
C ALA A 239 5.91 -2.74 4.59
N SER A 240 6.35 -1.94 3.60
CA SER A 240 7.41 -0.95 3.75
C SER A 240 6.98 0.18 4.68
N THR A 241 5.75 0.68 4.56
CA THR A 241 5.14 1.66 5.48
C THR A 241 5.21 1.15 6.92
N LEU A 242 4.78 -0.08 7.17
CA LEU A 242 4.80 -0.67 8.50
C LEU A 242 6.23 -0.89 9.02
N GLN A 243 7.15 -1.34 8.17
CA GLN A 243 8.56 -1.49 8.53
C GLN A 243 9.19 -0.17 9.00
N VAL A 244 8.97 0.90 8.26
CA VAL A 244 9.46 2.25 8.60
C VAL A 244 8.87 2.72 9.92
N ILE A 245 7.56 2.57 10.11
CA ILE A 245 6.88 3.10 11.30
C ILE A 245 7.18 2.28 12.56
N LEU A 246 7.17 0.94 12.47
CA LEU A 246 7.19 0.02 13.61
C LEU A 246 8.56 -0.61 13.89
N GLY A 247 9.54 -0.39 13.02
CA GLY A 247 10.86 -1.01 13.14
C GLY A 247 10.94 -2.33 12.38
N PHE A 248 12.15 -2.88 12.24
CA PHE A 248 12.36 -4.16 11.55
C PHE A 248 11.60 -5.32 12.21
N ASP A 249 11.60 -5.40 13.54
CA ASP A 249 10.96 -6.51 14.26
C ASP A 249 9.45 -6.32 14.53
N GLY A 250 8.89 -5.15 14.21
CA GLY A 250 7.51 -4.77 14.54
C GLY A 250 7.32 -4.31 15.98
N ALA A 251 8.33 -4.47 16.83
CA ALA A 251 8.39 -3.87 18.15
C ALA A 251 9.76 -3.20 18.27
N ARG A 252 9.82 -1.89 17.98
CA ARG A 252 11.04 -1.11 18.23
C ARG A 252 11.36 -1.21 19.72
N ASP A 253 12.33 -2.06 20.06
CA ASP A 253 12.78 -2.25 21.43
C ASP A 253 13.67 -1.07 21.80
N VAL A 254 13.08 -0.04 22.38
CA VAL A 254 13.81 1.15 22.84
C VAL A 254 14.85 0.86 23.94
N THR A 255 14.87 -0.36 24.50
CA THR A 255 15.88 -0.77 25.50
C THR A 255 17.11 -1.43 24.87
N ARG A 256 17.03 -1.90 23.62
CA ARG A 256 18.16 -2.50 22.90
C ARG A 256 18.96 -1.39 22.20
N PRO A 257 20.31 -1.41 22.23
CA PRO A 257 21.13 -0.44 21.51
C PRO A 257 20.76 -0.35 20.03
N ALA A 258 20.79 0.86 19.47
CA ALA A 258 20.44 1.10 18.07
C ALA A 258 21.35 0.32 17.11
N GLU A 259 22.62 0.09 17.47
CA GLU A 259 23.57 -0.70 16.66
C GLU A 259 23.25 -2.20 16.65
N ALA A 260 22.43 -2.67 17.60
CA ALA A 260 22.03 -4.07 17.73
C ALA A 260 20.66 -4.37 17.09
N GLN A 261 20.03 -3.36 16.46
CA GLN A 261 18.75 -3.52 15.75
C GLN A 261 18.95 -3.32 14.25
N PRO A 262 18.32 -4.14 13.39
CA PRO A 262 18.35 -3.88 11.95
C PRO A 262 17.72 -2.52 11.66
N ASN A 263 18.39 -1.73 10.81
CA ASN A 263 17.91 -0.40 10.46
C ASN A 263 16.55 -0.52 9.73
N PRO A 264 15.44 0.01 10.28
CA PRO A 264 14.13 -0.09 9.62
C PRO A 264 14.09 0.62 8.27
N LEU A 265 14.97 1.59 8.05
CA LEU A 265 15.11 2.33 6.79
C LEU A 265 16.01 1.60 5.78
N GLN A 266 16.43 0.35 6.04
CA GLN A 266 17.11 -0.48 5.06
C GLN A 266 16.11 -1.06 4.04
N LEU A 267 15.40 -0.19 3.32
CA LEU A 267 14.45 -0.57 2.28
C LEU A 267 15.18 -0.75 0.94
N ASP A 268 14.94 -1.84 0.23
CA ASP A 268 15.47 -1.99 -1.13
C ASP A 268 14.73 -1.14 -2.18
N ARG A 269 15.21 -1.19 -3.43
CA ARG A 269 14.60 -0.46 -4.55
C ARG A 269 13.11 -0.78 -4.75
N VAL A 270 12.75 -2.06 -4.66
CA VAL A 270 11.36 -2.51 -4.90
C VAL A 270 10.47 -2.00 -3.78
N GLN A 271 10.95 -2.00 -2.55
CA GLN A 271 10.27 -1.42 -1.39
C GLN A 271 10.08 0.10 -1.53
N ILE A 272 11.13 0.86 -1.89
CA ILE A 272 11.02 2.31 -2.12
C ILE A 272 10.06 2.61 -3.27
N GLY A 273 10.23 1.95 -4.42
CA GLY A 273 9.36 2.16 -5.58
C GLY A 273 7.90 1.84 -5.27
N SER A 274 7.65 0.77 -4.52
CA SER A 274 6.31 0.37 -4.08
C SER A 274 5.72 1.31 -3.06
N LEU A 275 6.52 1.83 -2.12
CA LEU A 275 6.10 2.82 -1.12
C LEU A 275 5.60 4.10 -1.82
N VAL A 276 6.40 4.67 -2.72
CA VAL A 276 6.05 5.90 -3.45
C VAL A 276 4.87 5.66 -4.40
N ALA A 277 4.86 4.53 -5.12
CA ALA A 277 3.74 4.19 -6.01
C ALA A 277 2.43 3.99 -5.24
N THR A 278 2.49 3.42 -4.03
CA THR A 278 1.32 3.24 -3.16
C THR A 278 0.81 4.57 -2.63
N ALA A 279 1.68 5.49 -2.24
CA ALA A 279 1.28 6.85 -1.87
C ALA A 279 0.57 7.57 -3.02
N ALA A 280 1.11 7.47 -4.24
CA ALA A 280 0.47 8.05 -5.42
C ALA A 280 -0.91 7.43 -5.72
N LYS A 281 -1.06 6.11 -5.51
CA LYS A 281 -2.36 5.42 -5.62
C LYS A 281 -3.37 5.92 -4.59
N PHE A 282 -2.95 6.07 -3.33
CA PHE A 282 -3.80 6.64 -2.29
C PHE A 282 -4.19 8.09 -2.57
N ALA A 283 -3.25 8.92 -3.01
CA ALA A 283 -3.54 10.30 -3.40
C ALA A 283 -4.61 10.38 -4.49
N ARG A 284 -4.48 9.56 -5.55
CA ARG A 284 -5.51 9.47 -6.61
C ARG A 284 -6.85 8.95 -6.08
N ALA A 285 -6.83 7.95 -5.19
CA ALA A 285 -8.05 7.43 -4.59
C ALA A 285 -8.78 8.48 -3.75
N CYS A 286 -8.06 9.27 -2.94
CA CYS A 286 -8.64 10.40 -2.22
C CYS A 286 -9.26 11.43 -3.18
N ALA A 287 -8.57 11.77 -4.28
CA ALA A 287 -9.13 12.67 -5.30
C ALA A 287 -10.39 12.10 -5.97
N THR A 288 -10.45 10.78 -6.21
CA THR A 288 -11.66 10.12 -6.72
C THR A 288 -12.82 10.24 -5.73
N VAL A 289 -12.57 10.00 -4.43
CA VAL A 289 -13.60 10.17 -3.39
C VAL A 289 -14.17 11.58 -3.42
N GLU A 290 -13.33 12.61 -3.46
CA GLU A 290 -13.81 14.00 -3.49
C GLU A 290 -14.66 14.32 -4.72
N ARG A 291 -14.27 13.82 -5.91
CA ARG A 291 -15.09 13.97 -7.12
C ARG A 291 -16.46 13.32 -6.99
N PHE A 292 -16.54 12.13 -6.38
CA PHE A 292 -17.80 11.43 -6.19
C PHE A 292 -18.64 12.01 -5.06
N ARG A 293 -18.05 12.60 -4.02
CA ARG A 293 -18.78 13.37 -2.99
C ARG A 293 -19.52 14.55 -3.61
N VAL A 294 -18.83 15.34 -4.43
CA VAL A 294 -19.44 16.45 -5.18
C VAL A 294 -20.56 15.94 -6.09
N LEU A 295 -20.31 14.86 -6.83
CA LEU A 295 -21.35 14.25 -7.65
C LEU A 295 -22.54 13.82 -6.78
N ASP A 296 -22.31 13.23 -5.61
CA ASP A 296 -23.34 12.73 -4.71
C ASP A 296 -24.16 13.80 -3.98
N GLY A 297 -23.79 15.08 -4.14
CA GLY A 297 -24.40 16.19 -3.42
C GLY A 297 -23.94 16.27 -1.97
N GLU A 298 -22.83 15.60 -1.62
CA GLU A 298 -22.16 15.67 -0.32
C GLU A 298 -21.08 16.76 -0.39
N ASP A 299 -21.49 18.03 -0.48
CA ASP A 299 -20.53 19.13 -0.47
C ASP A 299 -20.16 19.48 0.99
N MET A 300 -18.98 19.05 1.43
CA MET A 300 -18.45 19.33 2.79
C MET A 300 -18.05 20.81 2.97
N SER A 301 -18.11 21.65 1.93
CA SER A 301 -17.82 23.08 2.06
C SER A 301 -18.84 23.84 2.91
N GLU A 302 -20.05 23.30 3.09
CA GLU A 302 -21.06 23.87 3.99
C GLU A 302 -20.84 23.47 5.47
N ASP A 303 -20.26 22.30 5.74
CA ASP A 303 -20.07 21.79 7.10
C ASP A 303 -18.91 22.45 7.87
N TYR A 304 -17.92 23.03 7.16
CA TYR A 304 -16.80 23.74 7.79
C TYR A 304 -17.11 25.20 8.18
N VAL A 305 -18.24 25.76 7.75
CA VAL A 305 -18.67 27.12 8.16
C VAL A 305 -19.46 27.09 9.49
N GLY A 306 -19.76 25.90 10.02
CA GLY A 306 -20.66 25.70 11.16
C GLY A 306 -20.07 25.05 12.42
N ALA A 307 -18.76 24.82 12.53
CA ALA A 307 -18.13 24.19 13.70
C ALA A 307 -16.95 24.99 14.25
#